data_AF-A0A958GC23-F1
#
_entry.id   AF-A0A958GC23-F1
#
_cell.length_a   1.000
_cell.length_b   1.000
_cell.length_c   1.000
_cell.angle_alpha   90.00
_cell.angle_beta   90.00
_cell.angle_gamma   90.00
#
_symmetry.space_group_name_H-M   'P 1'
#
loop_
_entity.id
_entity.type
_entity.pdbx_description
1 polymer ?
#
loop_
_entity_poly.entity_id
_entity_poly.type
_entity_poly.pdbx_seq_one_letter_code
_entity_poly.pdbx_strand_id
1 'polypeptide(L)'
;MIIGAAVVNGNAVLDVDAVNNDKGILIPRLSSAQRTAISGLGASDEGLLVYDETSGSFWFWSGSQWNELGSAGGGNSWGLTGNAGTVDGTNFLGTTDEVALELRVNNKRVLRIEPAGGGSIKPNIIGGSPSNSVSAGVVGATIGGGGDSSFPNQVTAGGGTVSGGRRNTASGLFATVPGGQQNTAGGSFSFAAGLQANALHDGTFVWADNTGTVFGSTAINQFLIRANGGVGINKNNPATALDVNG
;
A
#
# COMPACT_ATOMS: atom_id res chain seq x y z
N MET A 1 -46.87 -10.56 15.51
CA MET A 1 -47.90 -10.17 14.52
C MET A 1 -47.48 -10.74 13.18
N ILE A 2 -48.37 -11.44 12.48
CA ILE A 2 -48.09 -12.03 11.17
C ILE A 2 -48.71 -11.13 10.11
N ILE A 3 -47.93 -10.72 9.11
CA ILE A 3 -48.47 -10.08 7.90
C ILE A 3 -47.89 -10.83 6.69
N GLY A 4 -48.70 -11.70 6.07
CA GLY A 4 -48.41 -12.29 4.75
C GLY A 4 -47.79 -13.68 4.69
N ALA A 5 -47.28 -14.26 5.80
CA ALA A 5 -46.52 -15.52 5.78
C ALA A 5 -47.37 -16.81 5.67
N ALA A 6 -46.85 -17.82 4.95
CA ALA A 6 -47.41 -19.19 4.90
C ALA A 6 -46.87 -20.13 6.01
N VAL A 7 -45.72 -19.81 6.62
CA VAL A 7 -45.11 -20.52 7.76
C VAL A 7 -44.49 -19.50 8.70
N VAL A 8 -44.79 -19.59 10.00
CA VAL A 8 -44.37 -18.60 11.01
C VAL A 8 -42.99 -18.92 11.58
N ASN A 9 -42.11 -17.92 11.71
CA ASN A 9 -40.89 -18.06 12.50
C ASN A 9 -41.17 -17.93 14.01
N GLY A 10 -40.98 -19.02 14.76
CA GLY A 10 -41.23 -19.07 16.21
C GLY A 10 -40.34 -18.17 17.07
N ASN A 11 -39.27 -17.59 16.50
CA ASN A 11 -38.37 -16.67 17.18
C ASN A 11 -38.66 -15.19 16.85
N ALA A 12 -39.63 -14.89 15.98
CA ALA A 12 -39.91 -13.52 15.54
C ALA A 12 -41.14 -12.91 16.23
N VAL A 13 -40.99 -11.72 16.80
CA VAL A 13 -42.13 -10.94 17.32
C VAL A 13 -42.97 -10.35 16.18
N LEU A 14 -42.32 -9.99 15.07
CA LEU A 14 -42.93 -9.53 13.82
C LEU A 14 -42.29 -10.29 12.66
N ASP A 15 -43.14 -10.97 11.89
CA ASP A 15 -42.74 -11.71 10.69
C ASP A 15 -43.52 -11.14 9.50
N VAL A 16 -42.79 -10.50 8.59
CA VAL A 16 -43.33 -9.89 7.37
C VAL A 16 -42.75 -10.65 6.20
N ASP A 17 -43.57 -11.51 5.62
CA ASP A 17 -43.20 -12.38 4.50
C ASP A 17 -44.04 -12.02 3.28
N ALA A 18 -43.36 -11.66 2.20
CA ALA A 18 -43.98 -11.45 0.92
C ALA A 18 -43.88 -12.75 0.12
N VAL A 19 -44.97 -13.51 0.02
CA VAL A 19 -45.03 -14.84 -0.63
C VAL A 19 -44.36 -14.89 -2.02
N ASN A 20 -44.36 -13.78 -2.76
CA ASN A 20 -43.75 -13.68 -4.10
C ASN A 20 -42.41 -12.92 -4.14
N ASN A 21 -41.87 -12.51 -2.98
CA ASN A 21 -40.67 -11.67 -2.84
C ASN A 21 -40.73 -10.34 -3.62
N ASP A 22 -41.91 -9.76 -3.80
CA ASP A 22 -42.17 -8.57 -4.62
C ASP A 22 -42.59 -7.32 -3.82
N LYS A 23 -42.55 -7.40 -2.48
CA LYS A 23 -42.97 -6.32 -1.58
C LYS A 23 -41.91 -6.03 -0.52
N GLY A 24 -41.97 -4.83 0.04
CA GLY A 24 -41.13 -4.40 1.16
C GLY A 24 -41.95 -3.68 2.23
N ILE A 25 -41.26 -3.09 3.21
CA ILE A 25 -41.86 -2.31 4.29
C ILE A 25 -41.51 -0.84 4.07
N LEU A 26 -42.53 0.02 4.03
CA LEU A 26 -42.32 1.47 4.10
C LEU A 26 -42.15 1.89 5.55
N ILE A 27 -40.94 2.30 5.89
CA ILE A 27 -40.60 2.89 7.18
C ILE A 27 -40.99 4.38 7.16
N PRO A 28 -41.38 5.00 8.30
CA PRO A 28 -41.71 6.42 8.36
C PRO A 28 -40.65 7.30 7.68
N ARG A 29 -41.12 8.16 6.77
CA ARG A 29 -40.29 9.06 5.97
C ARG A 29 -40.38 10.47 6.54
N LEU A 30 -39.22 11.05 6.84
CA LEU A 30 -39.10 12.36 7.49
C LEU A 30 -38.00 13.16 6.78
N SER A 31 -38.14 14.48 6.72
CA SER A 31 -36.97 15.35 6.48
C SER A 31 -36.00 15.29 7.66
N SER A 32 -34.74 15.72 7.48
CA SER A 32 -33.77 15.79 8.59
C SER A 32 -34.30 16.63 9.75
N ALA A 33 -34.95 17.76 9.46
CA ALA A 33 -35.54 18.62 10.49
C ALA A 33 -36.64 17.89 11.29
N GLN A 34 -37.51 17.14 10.61
CA GLN A 34 -38.55 16.37 11.27
C GLN A 34 -37.98 15.23 12.12
N ARG A 35 -36.96 14.51 11.62
CA ARG A 35 -36.28 13.45 12.38
C ARG A 35 -35.64 14.00 13.65
N THR A 36 -34.87 15.10 13.55
CA THR A 36 -34.20 15.70 14.72
C THR A 36 -35.17 16.37 15.69
N ALA A 37 -36.39 16.69 15.25
CA ALA A 37 -37.42 17.29 16.08
C ALA A 37 -38.25 16.27 16.87
N ILE A 38 -38.04 14.95 16.69
CA ILE A 38 -38.71 13.93 17.50
C ILE A 38 -38.27 14.10 18.96
N SER A 39 -39.18 14.61 19.79
CA SER A 39 -38.93 14.90 21.20
C SER A 39 -39.16 13.67 22.08
N GLY A 40 -38.42 13.60 23.19
CA GLY A 40 -38.66 12.60 24.25
C GLY A 40 -38.00 11.24 24.01
N LEU A 41 -37.14 11.12 23.00
CA LEU A 41 -36.37 9.90 22.77
C LEU A 41 -35.34 9.67 23.89
N GLY A 42 -35.24 8.42 24.34
CA GLY A 42 -34.26 7.97 25.33
C GLY A 42 -33.74 6.56 25.03
N ALA A 43 -33.12 5.93 26.03
CA ALA A 43 -32.55 4.59 25.87
C ALA A 43 -33.58 3.51 25.52
N SER A 44 -34.84 3.68 25.93
CA SER A 44 -35.93 2.75 25.61
C SER A 44 -36.33 2.73 24.13
N ASP A 45 -35.96 3.78 23.38
CA ASP A 45 -36.30 3.93 21.97
C ASP A 45 -35.15 3.47 21.05
N GLU A 46 -34.12 2.84 21.62
CA GLU A 46 -32.99 2.29 20.85
C GLU A 46 -33.50 1.34 19.75
N GLY A 47 -33.03 1.58 18.53
CA GLY A 47 -33.46 0.85 17.33
C GLY A 47 -34.64 1.48 16.59
N LEU A 48 -35.20 2.61 17.05
CA LEU A 48 -36.20 3.37 16.28
C LEU A 48 -35.63 3.73 14.90
N LEU A 49 -36.24 3.19 13.85
CA LEU A 49 -35.79 3.32 12.46
C LEU A 49 -36.68 4.30 11.68
N VAL A 50 -36.05 5.22 10.96
CA VAL A 50 -36.71 6.15 10.03
C VAL A 50 -35.94 6.21 8.70
N TYR A 51 -36.63 6.61 7.64
CA TYR A 51 -35.99 7.00 6.39
C TYR A 51 -35.94 8.53 6.32
N ASP A 52 -34.74 9.11 6.27
CA ASP A 52 -34.53 10.55 6.19
C ASP A 52 -34.43 10.97 4.71
N GLU A 53 -35.49 11.60 4.20
CA GLU A 53 -35.63 12.00 2.79
C GLU A 53 -34.65 13.12 2.38
N THR A 54 -34.11 13.88 3.34
CA THR A 54 -33.11 14.91 3.06
C THR A 54 -31.73 14.29 2.85
N SER A 55 -31.36 13.32 3.68
CA SER A 55 -30.11 12.57 3.50
C SER A 55 -30.20 11.46 2.45
N GLY A 56 -31.41 10.98 2.16
CA GLY A 56 -31.64 9.82 1.29
C GLY A 56 -31.32 8.47 1.94
N SER A 57 -31.14 8.44 3.27
CA SER A 57 -30.62 7.28 4.02
C SER A 57 -31.56 6.82 5.13
N PHE A 58 -31.38 5.58 5.58
CA PHE A 58 -31.97 5.13 6.83
C PHE A 58 -31.19 5.69 8.02
N TRP A 59 -31.91 6.03 9.09
CA TRP A 59 -31.32 6.44 10.37
C TRP A 59 -31.99 5.68 11.50
N PHE A 60 -31.20 5.34 12.52
CA PHE A 60 -31.71 4.72 13.74
C PHE A 60 -31.30 5.51 14.98
N TRP A 61 -32.12 5.46 16.01
CA TRP A 61 -31.76 5.99 17.32
C TRP A 61 -30.89 4.98 18.08
N SER A 62 -29.71 5.39 18.54
CA SER A 62 -28.76 4.53 19.28
C SER A 62 -29.02 4.50 20.79
N GLY A 63 -30.18 4.98 21.24
CA GLY A 63 -30.48 5.22 22.66
C GLY A 63 -30.03 6.59 23.17
N SER A 64 -29.20 7.32 22.42
CA SER A 64 -28.69 8.65 22.79
C SER A 64 -28.54 9.65 21.65
N GLN A 65 -28.42 9.18 20.41
CA GLN A 65 -28.33 10.02 19.22
C GLN A 65 -28.87 9.31 17.97
N TRP A 66 -29.14 10.07 16.92
CA TRP A 66 -29.42 9.50 15.61
C TRP A 66 -28.13 9.09 14.90
N ASN A 67 -28.07 7.84 14.46
CA ASN A 67 -26.99 7.28 13.64
C ASN A 67 -27.50 6.94 12.24
N GLU A 68 -26.73 7.28 11.22
CA GLU A 68 -27.03 6.95 9.83
C GLU A 68 -26.63 5.50 9.54
N LEU A 69 -27.54 4.72 8.97
CA LEU A 69 -27.24 3.39 8.45
C LEU A 69 -26.67 3.52 7.04
N GLY A 70 -25.44 3.06 6.86
CA GLY A 70 -24.79 3.05 5.55
C GLY A 70 -24.12 4.36 5.15
N SER A 71 -23.91 5.29 6.09
CA SER A 71 -23.00 6.40 5.87
C SER A 71 -21.62 5.85 5.51
N ALA A 72 -21.13 6.15 4.31
CA ALA A 72 -19.79 5.76 3.86
C ALA A 72 -18.65 6.33 4.75
N GLY A 73 -18.98 7.12 5.79
CA GLY A 73 -18.06 7.63 6.81
C GLY A 73 -18.57 7.51 8.26
N GLY A 74 -19.58 6.70 8.53
CA GLY A 74 -20.21 6.60 9.85
C GLY A 74 -19.51 5.65 10.81
N GLY A 75 -18.31 6.02 11.28
CA GLY A 75 -17.74 5.50 12.53
C GLY A 75 -16.30 5.02 12.45
N ASN A 76 -15.94 4.19 11.47
CA ASN A 76 -14.61 3.55 11.39
C ASN A 76 -14.09 3.35 9.94
N SER A 77 -14.68 4.02 8.95
CA SER A 77 -14.31 3.86 7.53
C SER A 77 -13.41 5.00 7.05
N TRP A 78 -12.57 4.72 6.04
CA TRP A 78 -11.80 5.74 5.31
C TRP A 78 -12.57 6.15 4.05
N GLY A 79 -12.96 7.42 3.94
CA GLY A 79 -13.71 7.94 2.80
C GLY A 79 -12.86 8.04 1.53
N LEU A 80 -13.49 7.86 0.36
CA LEU A 80 -12.84 8.02 -0.95
C LEU A 80 -12.32 9.44 -1.20
N THR A 81 -12.94 10.42 -0.54
CA THR A 81 -12.53 11.85 -0.57
C THR A 81 -11.71 12.25 0.65
N GLY A 82 -11.32 11.28 1.49
CA GLY A 82 -10.63 11.52 2.76
C GLY A 82 -11.57 11.80 3.93
N ASN A 83 -10.99 11.80 5.13
CA ASN A 83 -11.67 12.07 6.40
C ASN A 83 -11.16 13.38 7.01
N ALA A 84 -12.05 14.18 7.60
CA ALA A 84 -11.69 15.34 8.42
C ALA A 84 -11.68 14.96 9.92
N GLY A 85 -10.97 15.73 10.75
CA GLY A 85 -10.98 15.53 12.22
C GLY A 85 -10.15 14.34 12.74
N THR A 86 -9.23 13.81 11.95
CA THR A 86 -8.34 12.71 12.36
C THR A 86 -7.31 13.14 13.40
N VAL A 87 -6.96 12.23 14.31
CA VAL A 87 -5.88 12.40 15.30
C VAL A 87 -4.76 11.41 15.01
N ASP A 88 -3.52 11.89 14.96
CA ASP A 88 -2.32 11.06 14.77
C ASP A 88 -2.22 9.98 15.87
N GLY A 89 -1.76 8.79 15.49
CA GLY A 89 -1.72 7.61 16.36
C GLY A 89 -3.08 7.00 16.74
N THR A 90 -4.21 7.67 16.45
CA THR A 90 -5.56 7.15 16.71
C THR A 90 -6.25 6.69 15.43
N ASN A 91 -6.19 7.50 14.37
CA ASN A 91 -6.82 7.20 13.09
C ASN A 91 -5.74 6.89 12.04
N PHE A 92 -5.85 5.76 11.37
CA PHE A 92 -4.92 5.36 10.32
C PHE A 92 -5.58 4.47 9.27
N LEU A 93 -5.00 4.46 8.07
CA LEU A 93 -5.27 3.46 7.06
C LEU A 93 -4.23 2.33 7.21
N GLY A 94 -4.65 1.16 7.66
CA GLY A 94 -3.74 0.05 7.85
C GLY A 94 -4.36 -1.16 8.55
N THR A 95 -3.49 -2.08 8.92
CA THR A 95 -3.78 -3.28 9.72
C THR A 95 -3.31 -3.08 11.16
N THR A 96 -3.92 -3.79 12.11
CA THR A 96 -3.56 -3.75 13.54
C THR A 96 -2.71 -4.95 13.97
N ASP A 97 -2.49 -5.91 13.07
CA ASP A 97 -1.73 -7.14 13.26
C ASP A 97 -0.52 -7.19 12.32
N GLU A 98 0.32 -8.23 12.43
CA GLU A 98 1.48 -8.45 11.55
C GLU A 98 1.06 -8.97 10.15
N VAL A 99 0.12 -8.29 9.52
CA VAL A 99 -0.36 -8.56 8.16
C VAL A 99 -0.04 -7.37 7.25
N ALA A 100 0.44 -7.65 6.04
CA ALA A 100 0.80 -6.63 5.08
C ALA A 100 -0.42 -5.84 4.56
N LEU A 101 -0.25 -4.52 4.39
CA LEU A 101 -1.19 -3.64 3.72
C LEU A 101 -0.88 -3.59 2.21
N GLU A 102 -1.89 -3.77 1.36
CA GLU A 102 -1.74 -3.67 -0.10
C GLU A 102 -2.61 -2.56 -0.69
N LEU A 103 -2.02 -1.73 -1.55
CA LEU A 103 -2.76 -0.82 -2.41
C LEU A 103 -2.87 -1.42 -3.81
N ARG A 104 -4.07 -1.33 -4.41
CA ARG A 104 -4.38 -1.94 -5.70
C ARG A 104 -4.95 -0.94 -6.69
N VAL A 105 -4.57 -1.09 -7.96
CA VAL A 105 -5.14 -0.39 -9.11
C VAL A 105 -5.55 -1.45 -10.15
N ASN A 106 -6.75 -1.35 -10.71
CA ASN A 106 -7.30 -2.38 -11.62
C ASN A 106 -7.22 -3.81 -11.02
N ASN A 107 -7.49 -3.92 -9.72
CA ASN A 107 -7.36 -5.17 -8.95
C ASN A 107 -5.96 -5.83 -9.00
N LYS A 108 -4.89 -5.04 -9.23
CA LYS A 108 -3.50 -5.48 -9.16
C LYS A 108 -2.77 -4.73 -8.06
N ARG A 109 -1.97 -5.45 -7.27
CA ARG A 109 -1.07 -4.87 -6.25
C ARG A 109 -0.08 -3.93 -6.93
N VAL A 110 -0.06 -2.66 -6.47
CA VAL A 110 0.90 -1.64 -6.93
C VAL A 110 1.83 -1.18 -5.80
N LEU A 111 1.41 -1.39 -4.55
CA LEU A 111 2.22 -1.17 -3.36
C LEU A 111 1.87 -2.23 -2.31
N ARG A 112 2.89 -2.75 -1.62
CA ARG A 112 2.76 -3.58 -0.42
C ARG A 112 3.67 -3.03 0.66
N ILE A 113 3.12 -2.87 1.84
CA ILE A 113 3.85 -2.54 3.07
C ILE A 113 3.80 -3.78 3.92
N GLU A 114 4.94 -4.45 4.07
CA GLU A 114 5.05 -5.72 4.77
C GLU A 114 5.75 -5.53 6.12
N PRO A 115 5.18 -6.03 7.23
CA PRO A 115 5.82 -5.91 8.53
C PRO A 115 7.12 -6.73 8.58
N ALA A 116 8.10 -6.22 9.33
CA ALA A 116 9.26 -6.99 9.73
C ALA A 116 8.89 -7.79 10.97
N GLY A 117 8.55 -9.08 10.79
CA GLY A 117 8.05 -9.94 11.86
C GLY A 117 8.90 -9.91 13.14
N GLY A 118 8.27 -10.24 14.27
CA GLY A 118 8.93 -10.24 15.58
C GLY A 118 8.91 -8.87 16.27
N GLY A 119 7.88 -8.05 16.02
CA GLY A 119 7.68 -6.75 16.67
C GLY A 119 8.64 -5.65 16.21
N SER A 120 9.37 -5.83 15.10
CA SER A 120 10.25 -4.81 14.54
C SER A 120 9.46 -3.84 13.64
N ILE A 121 9.49 -2.54 13.95
CA ILE A 121 8.84 -1.50 13.14
C ILE A 121 9.59 -1.13 11.85
N LYS A 122 10.35 -2.06 11.26
CA LYS A 122 11.14 -1.82 10.03
C LYS A 122 10.46 -2.49 8.83
N PRO A 123 9.31 -1.98 8.35
CA PRO A 123 8.58 -2.63 7.27
C PRO A 123 9.41 -2.67 5.99
N ASN A 124 9.08 -3.60 5.12
CA ASN A 124 9.53 -3.60 3.75
C ASN A 124 8.52 -2.84 2.89
N ILE A 125 9.00 -1.95 2.03
CA ILE A 125 8.18 -1.22 1.05
C ILE A 125 8.39 -1.84 -0.32
N ILE A 126 7.32 -2.36 -0.94
CA ILE A 126 7.41 -3.08 -2.22
C ILE A 126 6.42 -2.48 -3.22
N GLY A 127 6.90 -1.54 -4.03
CA GLY A 127 6.16 -0.92 -5.13
C GLY A 127 6.35 -1.60 -6.48
N GLY A 128 5.49 -1.28 -7.44
CA GLY A 128 5.62 -1.69 -8.83
C GLY A 128 4.99 -3.06 -9.15
N SER A 129 5.67 -3.84 -9.99
CA SER A 129 5.19 -5.17 -10.41
C SER A 129 4.85 -6.06 -9.20
N PRO A 130 3.71 -6.79 -9.22
CA PRO A 130 3.40 -7.79 -8.21
C PRO A 130 4.44 -8.91 -8.07
N SER A 131 5.36 -9.04 -9.04
CA SER A 131 6.46 -10.00 -8.99
C SER A 131 7.70 -9.48 -8.28
N ASN A 132 7.79 -8.18 -7.98
CA ASN A 132 8.85 -7.66 -7.11
C ASN A 132 8.76 -8.30 -5.72
N SER A 133 9.91 -8.68 -5.17
CA SER A 133 9.97 -9.48 -3.95
C SER A 133 11.06 -9.03 -2.99
N VAL A 134 10.78 -9.24 -1.71
CA VAL A 134 11.75 -9.14 -0.62
C VAL A 134 11.84 -10.53 0.02
N SER A 135 13.06 -11.02 0.26
CA SER A 135 13.25 -12.35 0.84
C SER A 135 12.68 -12.45 2.26
N ALA A 136 12.24 -13.64 2.66
CA ALA A 136 11.77 -13.89 4.02
C ALA A 136 12.83 -13.54 5.06
N GLY A 137 12.41 -12.89 6.16
CA GLY A 137 13.30 -12.45 7.24
C GLY A 137 14.09 -11.16 6.96
N VAL A 138 14.01 -10.61 5.75
CA VAL A 138 14.57 -9.28 5.45
C VAL A 138 13.69 -8.20 6.10
N VAL A 139 14.34 -7.20 6.67
CA VAL A 139 13.68 -6.07 7.35
C VAL A 139 14.23 -4.74 6.82
N GLY A 140 13.38 -3.72 6.73
CA GLY A 140 13.74 -2.38 6.27
C GLY A 140 14.15 -2.28 4.81
N ALA A 141 13.74 -3.21 3.96
CA ALA A 141 14.01 -3.16 2.53
C ALA A 141 13.08 -2.20 1.77
N THR A 142 13.57 -1.65 0.66
CA THR A 142 12.76 -0.81 -0.23
C THR A 142 12.91 -1.26 -1.68
N ILE A 143 11.78 -1.53 -2.34
CA ILE A 143 11.65 -1.55 -3.79
C ILE A 143 10.70 -0.42 -4.18
N GLY A 144 11.22 0.65 -4.78
CA GLY A 144 10.44 1.84 -5.11
C GLY A 144 9.41 1.61 -6.22
N GLY A 145 9.68 0.68 -7.14
CA GLY A 145 8.81 0.39 -8.27
C GLY A 145 9.46 -0.47 -9.35
N GLY A 146 8.93 -0.35 -10.57
CA GLY A 146 9.43 -1.06 -11.74
C GLY A 146 9.24 -2.58 -11.66
N GLY A 147 10.12 -3.31 -12.32
CA GLY A 147 10.02 -4.74 -12.54
C GLY A 147 8.89 -5.11 -13.49
N ASP A 148 8.86 -6.39 -13.89
CA ASP A 148 7.75 -7.01 -14.59
C ASP A 148 7.64 -8.49 -14.16
N SER A 149 6.73 -9.26 -14.76
CA SER A 149 6.52 -10.67 -14.39
C SER A 149 7.71 -11.57 -14.70
N SER A 150 8.52 -11.22 -15.70
CA SER A 150 9.69 -11.99 -16.14
C SER A 150 10.97 -11.49 -15.49
N PHE A 151 10.98 -10.21 -15.10
CA PHE A 151 12.17 -9.49 -14.68
C PHE A 151 11.90 -8.62 -13.44
N PRO A 152 11.50 -9.24 -12.33
CA PRO A 152 11.24 -8.52 -11.09
C PRO A 152 12.51 -7.94 -10.48
N ASN A 153 12.34 -6.90 -9.68
CA ASN A 153 13.35 -6.41 -8.77
C ASN A 153 13.31 -7.20 -7.45
N GLN A 154 14.47 -7.40 -6.83
CA GLN A 154 14.60 -8.19 -5.61
C GLN A 154 15.49 -7.50 -4.58
N VAL A 155 15.08 -7.55 -3.31
CA VAL A 155 15.95 -7.24 -2.17
C VAL A 155 16.05 -8.47 -1.28
N THR A 156 17.27 -8.94 -1.02
CA THR A 156 17.49 -10.20 -0.28
C THR A 156 18.28 -10.01 1.01
N ALA A 157 18.61 -8.77 1.38
CA ALA A 157 19.31 -8.43 2.61
C ALA A 157 18.74 -7.19 3.28
N GLY A 158 18.85 -7.12 4.61
CA GLY A 158 18.31 -6.04 5.44
C GLY A 158 18.79 -4.65 5.01
N GLY A 159 17.86 -3.68 4.98
CA GLY A 159 18.15 -2.31 4.56
C GLY A 159 18.48 -2.13 3.07
N GLY A 160 18.41 -3.19 2.26
CA GLY A 160 18.69 -3.11 0.83
C GLY A 160 17.65 -2.26 0.09
N THR A 161 18.09 -1.52 -0.92
CA THR A 161 17.24 -0.63 -1.70
C THR A 161 17.39 -0.88 -3.19
N VAL A 162 16.26 -1.04 -3.88
CA VAL A 162 16.15 -0.93 -5.33
C VAL A 162 15.15 0.18 -5.64
N SER A 163 15.60 1.34 -6.12
CA SER A 163 14.68 2.47 -6.36
C SER A 163 13.70 2.22 -7.52
N GLY A 164 14.06 1.36 -8.48
CA GLY A 164 13.21 1.00 -9.61
C GLY A 164 13.96 0.24 -10.71
N GLY A 165 13.57 0.43 -11.97
CA GLY A 165 14.15 -0.28 -13.10
C GLY A 165 13.66 -1.72 -13.20
N ARG A 166 14.46 -2.61 -13.80
CA ARG A 166 14.06 -3.98 -14.12
C ARG A 166 15.17 -4.98 -13.81
N ARG A 167 14.84 -6.14 -13.23
CA ARG A 167 15.80 -7.22 -12.93
C ARG A 167 16.99 -6.76 -12.06
N ASN A 168 16.75 -5.83 -11.13
CA ASN A 168 17.78 -5.37 -10.22
C ASN A 168 17.75 -6.18 -8.92
N THR A 169 18.93 -6.46 -8.35
CA THR A 169 19.07 -7.20 -7.09
C THR A 169 19.95 -6.41 -6.11
N ALA A 170 19.40 -6.09 -4.94
CA ALA A 170 20.18 -5.64 -3.79
C ALA A 170 20.28 -6.78 -2.77
N SER A 171 21.43 -7.44 -2.71
CA SER A 171 21.64 -8.65 -1.90
C SER A 171 22.68 -8.49 -0.80
N GLY A 172 23.39 -7.36 -0.72
CA GLY A 172 24.23 -7.00 0.42
C GLY A 172 23.47 -6.19 1.46
N LEU A 173 23.91 -6.23 2.73
CA LEU A 173 23.33 -5.40 3.78
C LEU A 173 23.49 -3.93 3.44
N PHE A 174 22.39 -3.16 3.51
CA PHE A 174 22.37 -1.73 3.14
C PHE A 174 22.84 -1.43 1.69
N ALA A 175 22.82 -2.43 0.81
CA ALA A 175 23.21 -2.26 -0.58
C ALA A 175 22.14 -1.46 -1.36
N THR A 176 22.59 -0.70 -2.36
CA THR A 176 21.70 0.17 -3.15
C THR A 176 21.86 -0.07 -4.65
N VAL A 177 20.72 -0.29 -5.32
CA VAL A 177 20.59 -0.16 -6.77
C VAL A 177 19.65 1.02 -7.05
N PRO A 178 20.15 2.17 -7.54
CA PRO A 178 19.32 3.36 -7.78
C PRO A 178 18.38 3.21 -9.00
N GLY A 179 18.50 2.13 -9.78
CA GLY A 179 17.70 1.87 -10.96
C GLY A 179 18.50 1.16 -12.06
N GLY A 180 18.08 1.35 -13.31
CA GLY A 180 18.70 0.69 -14.46
C GLY A 180 18.19 -0.73 -14.67
N GLN A 181 18.97 -1.57 -15.34
CA GLN A 181 18.58 -2.94 -15.64
C GLN A 181 19.70 -3.93 -15.29
N GLN A 182 19.33 -5.07 -14.69
CA GLN A 182 20.25 -6.19 -14.44
C GLN A 182 21.44 -5.85 -13.53
N ASN A 183 21.30 -4.89 -12.63
CA ASN A 183 22.36 -4.55 -11.68
C ASN A 183 22.28 -5.43 -10.43
N THR A 184 23.43 -5.77 -9.86
CA THR A 184 23.56 -6.49 -8.59
C THR A 184 24.42 -5.69 -7.62
N ALA A 185 23.82 -5.15 -6.56
CA ALA A 185 24.53 -4.61 -5.41
C ALA A 185 24.63 -5.70 -4.34
N GLY A 186 25.71 -6.50 -4.42
CA GLY A 186 25.85 -7.76 -3.69
C GLY A 186 26.70 -7.68 -2.42
N GLY A 187 27.62 -6.72 -2.33
CA GLY A 187 28.39 -6.47 -1.11
C GLY A 187 27.64 -5.63 -0.10
N SER A 188 27.98 -5.76 1.17
CA SER A 188 27.50 -4.84 2.22
C SER A 188 27.91 -3.41 1.88
N PHE A 189 27.01 -2.45 2.04
CA PHE A 189 27.22 -1.04 1.68
C PHE A 189 27.58 -0.79 0.20
N SER A 190 27.28 -1.74 -0.69
CA SER A 190 27.61 -1.61 -2.11
C SER A 190 26.59 -0.78 -2.89
N PHE A 191 27.03 -0.27 -4.05
CA PHE A 191 26.22 0.53 -4.96
C PHE A 191 26.42 0.06 -6.40
N ALA A 192 25.36 -0.32 -7.10
CA ALA A 192 25.43 -0.77 -8.49
C ALA A 192 24.42 -0.04 -9.38
N ALA A 193 24.88 0.67 -10.41
CA ALA A 193 24.04 1.51 -11.26
C ALA A 193 24.30 1.33 -12.76
N GLY A 194 23.23 1.44 -13.57
CA GLY A 194 23.30 1.43 -15.03
C GLY A 194 22.78 0.14 -15.66
N LEU A 195 23.56 -0.50 -16.55
CA LEU A 195 23.21 -1.78 -17.18
C LEU A 195 24.25 -2.85 -16.84
N GLN A 196 23.83 -3.90 -16.13
CA GLN A 196 24.69 -5.03 -15.76
C GLN A 196 25.92 -4.65 -14.91
N ALA A 197 25.75 -3.69 -14.00
CA ALA A 197 26.73 -3.37 -12.96
C ALA A 197 26.65 -4.37 -11.79
N ASN A 198 27.77 -4.94 -11.39
CA ASN A 198 27.87 -5.95 -10.34
C ASN A 198 28.83 -5.51 -9.22
N ALA A 199 28.31 -4.84 -8.20
CA ALA A 199 29.07 -4.46 -7.00
C ALA A 199 29.05 -5.63 -5.98
N LEU A 200 29.86 -6.66 -6.23
CA LEU A 200 29.81 -7.96 -5.53
C LEU A 200 30.56 -8.02 -4.20
N HIS A 201 31.39 -7.02 -3.89
CA HIS A 201 32.21 -6.99 -2.68
C HIS A 201 31.82 -5.79 -1.81
N ASP A 202 32.09 -5.91 -0.51
CA ASP A 202 31.73 -4.88 0.47
C ASP A 202 32.34 -3.51 0.14
N GLY A 203 31.55 -2.46 0.33
CA GLY A 203 31.96 -1.07 0.09
C GLY A 203 32.24 -0.73 -1.38
N THR A 204 31.84 -1.57 -2.34
CA THR A 204 32.10 -1.30 -3.76
C THR A 204 31.03 -0.46 -4.42
N PHE A 205 31.46 0.44 -5.30
CA PHE A 205 30.62 1.28 -6.14
C PHE A 205 30.90 0.93 -7.60
N VAL A 206 29.91 0.46 -8.34
CA VAL A 206 30.05 0.02 -9.73
C VAL A 206 29.03 0.75 -10.62
N TRP A 207 29.53 1.48 -11.60
CA TRP A 207 28.73 2.22 -12.58
C TRP A 207 29.02 1.64 -13.96
N ALA A 208 27.96 1.24 -14.68
CA ALA A 208 28.10 0.57 -15.98
C ALA A 208 27.19 1.23 -17.02
N ASP A 209 27.79 1.73 -18.10
CA ASP A 209 27.09 2.23 -19.28
C ASP A 209 26.30 1.12 -20.04
N ASN A 210 25.64 1.54 -21.13
CA ASN A 210 24.71 0.72 -21.91
C ASN A 210 25.39 -0.28 -22.88
N THR A 211 26.65 -0.68 -22.68
CA THR A 211 27.34 -1.58 -23.63
C THR A 211 26.84 -3.02 -23.60
N GLY A 212 25.99 -3.36 -22.62
CA GLY A 212 25.35 -4.66 -22.58
C GLY A 212 26.25 -5.81 -22.12
N THR A 213 27.41 -5.53 -21.53
CA THR A 213 28.26 -6.56 -20.89
C THR A 213 28.27 -6.42 -19.38
N VAL A 214 28.51 -7.52 -18.66
CA VAL A 214 28.66 -7.48 -17.20
C VAL A 214 29.93 -6.71 -16.83
N PHE A 215 29.81 -5.79 -15.86
CA PHE A 215 30.94 -5.07 -15.26
C PHE A 215 30.88 -5.24 -13.76
N GLY A 216 31.90 -5.86 -13.16
CA GLY A 216 31.84 -6.24 -11.75
C GLY A 216 33.07 -5.88 -10.94
N SER A 217 32.88 -5.68 -9.64
CA SER A 217 33.97 -5.54 -8.69
C SER A 217 34.71 -6.86 -8.49
N THR A 218 36.00 -6.75 -8.17
CA THR A 218 36.93 -7.87 -7.98
C THR A 218 37.55 -7.92 -6.59
N ALA A 219 37.33 -6.88 -5.77
CA ALA A 219 37.77 -6.78 -4.38
C ALA A 219 36.90 -5.79 -3.60
N ILE A 220 37.02 -5.77 -2.28
CA ILE A 220 36.35 -4.82 -1.39
C ILE A 220 36.80 -3.37 -1.66
N ASN A 221 35.94 -2.40 -1.33
CA ASN A 221 36.24 -0.95 -1.34
C ASN A 221 36.74 -0.37 -2.68
N GLN A 222 36.28 -0.93 -3.80
CA GLN A 222 36.56 -0.41 -5.14
C GLN A 222 35.52 0.60 -5.61
N PHE A 223 35.96 1.62 -6.34
CA PHE A 223 35.09 2.44 -7.18
C PHE A 223 35.41 2.18 -8.65
N LEU A 224 34.46 1.61 -9.38
CA LEU A 224 34.62 1.18 -10.76
C LEU A 224 33.59 1.87 -11.65
N ILE A 225 34.07 2.42 -12.76
CA ILE A 225 33.23 3.07 -13.77
C ILE A 225 33.56 2.48 -15.14
N ARG A 226 32.55 1.98 -15.86
CA ARG A 226 32.61 1.72 -17.29
C ARG A 226 31.77 2.76 -18.01
N ALA A 227 32.45 3.64 -18.74
CA ALA A 227 31.86 4.64 -19.60
C ALA A 227 32.65 4.72 -20.91
N ASN A 228 32.15 4.08 -21.97
CA ASN A 228 32.80 4.06 -23.29
C ASN A 228 32.84 5.44 -23.94
N GLY A 229 31.95 6.34 -23.52
CA GLY A 229 32.00 7.76 -23.87
C GLY A 229 32.99 8.59 -23.05
N GLY A 230 33.74 7.98 -22.10
CA GLY A 230 34.66 8.66 -21.19
C GLY A 230 34.02 9.10 -19.87
N VAL A 231 34.87 9.40 -18.89
CA VAL A 231 34.50 9.96 -17.58
C VAL A 231 34.95 11.43 -17.53
N GLY A 232 34.00 12.33 -17.35
CA GLY A 232 34.25 13.76 -17.20
C GLY A 232 34.08 14.23 -15.75
N ILE A 233 35.04 14.98 -15.21
CA ILE A 233 34.90 15.69 -13.92
C ILE A 233 34.99 17.18 -14.22
N ASN A 234 33.94 17.93 -13.86
CA ASN A 234 33.71 19.33 -14.29
C ASN A 234 33.80 19.52 -15.81
N LYS A 235 33.53 18.46 -16.57
CA LYS A 235 33.68 18.42 -18.02
C LYS A 235 32.60 17.55 -18.65
N ASN A 236 31.84 18.13 -19.59
CA ASN A 236 30.69 17.46 -20.20
C ASN A 236 31.01 16.67 -21.48
N ASN A 237 32.21 16.86 -22.05
CA ASN A 237 32.69 16.17 -23.25
C ASN A 237 34.13 15.68 -23.02
N PRO A 238 34.31 14.58 -22.27
CA PRO A 238 35.64 14.02 -22.04
C PRO A 238 36.25 13.54 -23.36
N ALA A 239 37.47 13.98 -23.68
CA ALA A 239 38.19 13.62 -24.90
C ALA A 239 39.10 12.39 -24.70
N THR A 240 39.32 12.00 -23.46
CA THR A 240 40.08 10.82 -23.02
C THR A 240 39.23 9.98 -22.07
N ALA A 241 39.70 8.78 -21.72
CA ALA A 241 38.96 7.86 -20.84
C ALA A 241 38.60 8.49 -19.48
N LEU A 242 39.49 9.30 -18.92
CA LEU A 242 39.23 10.19 -17.79
C LEU A 242 39.73 11.58 -18.18
N ASP A 243 38.86 12.58 -18.06
CA ASP A 243 39.14 13.96 -18.43
C ASP A 243 38.61 14.92 -17.36
N VAL A 244 39.51 15.65 -16.72
CA VAL A 244 39.22 16.49 -15.55
C VAL A 244 39.48 17.95 -15.90
N ASN A 245 38.49 18.80 -15.66
CA ASN A 245 38.65 20.26 -15.71
C ASN A 245 38.81 20.80 -14.28
N GLY A 246 39.97 21.40 -14.00
CA GLY A 246 40.32 21.94 -12.69
C GLY A 246 39.66 23.27 -12.37
#